data_AF-A0A0R3T7I0-F1
#
_entry.id   AF-A0A0R3T7I0-F1
#
_cell.length_a   1.000
_cell.length_b   1.000
_cell.length_c   1.000
_cell.angle_alpha   90.00
_cell.angle_beta   90.00
_cell.angle_gamma   90.00
#
_symmetry.space_group_name_H-M   'P 1'
#
loop_
_entity.id
_entity.type
_entity.pdbx_description
1 polymer ?
#
loop_
_entity_poly.entity_id
_entity_poly.type
_entity_poly.pdbx_seq_one_letter_code
_entity_poly.pdbx_strand_id
1 'polypeptide(L)'
;MYGALLLFDQDFIHVVSITFTSVLLTELLMVALTIHTWHFVMVLAELASLVIYIIALAVFKSFFDQAFLLTLNFVWKVFAITGVSCIPLVVLKCIRMKLRPPIYSKLR
;
A
#
# COMPACT_ATOMS: atom_id res chain seq x y z
N MET A 1 22.80 -27.70 7.52
CA MET A 1 21.81 -27.13 6.57
C MET A 1 20.50 -26.72 7.24
N TYR A 2 19.86 -27.56 8.06
CA TYR A 2 18.59 -27.21 8.71
C TYR A 2 18.62 -26.01 9.69
N GLY A 3 19.76 -25.77 10.36
CA GLY A 3 19.90 -24.63 11.28
C GLY A 3 19.92 -23.27 10.58
N ALA A 4 20.40 -23.18 9.34
CA ALA A 4 20.32 -21.95 8.55
C ALA A 4 18.87 -21.68 8.12
N LEU A 5 18.14 -22.73 7.68
CA LEU A 5 16.73 -22.60 7.32
C LEU A 5 15.90 -22.08 8.50
N LEU A 6 16.04 -22.64 9.70
CA LEU A 6 15.29 -22.19 10.88
C LEU A 6 15.62 -20.75 11.32
N LEU A 7 16.88 -20.32 11.17
CA LEU A 7 17.31 -18.98 11.54
C LEU A 7 16.88 -17.93 10.50
N PHE A 8 16.91 -18.27 9.20
CA PHE A 8 16.52 -17.37 8.11
C PHE A 8 15.01 -17.36 7.82
N ASP A 9 14.25 -18.39 8.22
CA ASP A 9 12.80 -18.47 7.95
C ASP A 9 12.06 -17.29 8.57
N GLN A 10 12.45 -16.91 9.79
CA GLN A 10 11.88 -15.76 10.49
C GLN A 10 12.20 -14.46 9.75
N ASP A 11 13.47 -14.17 9.45
CA ASP A 11 13.86 -12.97 8.70
C ASP A 11 13.21 -12.91 7.31
N PHE A 12 13.07 -14.05 6.63
CA PHE A 12 12.42 -14.15 5.32
C PHE A 12 10.93 -13.82 5.40
N ILE A 13 10.19 -14.37 6.36
CA ILE A 13 8.78 -14.05 6.61
C ILE A 13 8.59 -12.56 6.90
N HIS A 14 9.51 -11.98 7.69
CA HIS A 14 9.47 -10.55 8.04
C HIS A 14 9.66 -9.67 6.80
N VAL A 15 10.61 -10.00 5.91
CA VAL A 15 10.82 -9.23 4.67
C VAL A 15 9.65 -9.39 3.70
N VAL A 16 9.15 -10.61 3.50
CA VAL A 16 8.02 -10.90 2.59
C VAL A 16 6.75 -10.18 3.05
N SER A 17 6.47 -10.18 4.36
CA SER A 17 5.31 -9.47 4.90
C SER A 17 5.41 -7.96 4.69
N ILE A 18 6.59 -7.36 4.90
CA ILE A 18 6.81 -5.92 4.67
C ILE A 18 6.60 -5.56 3.21
N THR A 19 7.20 -6.30 2.28
CA THR A 19 7.11 -6.00 0.85
C THR A 19 5.70 -6.22 0.31
N PHE A 20 5.06 -7.34 0.66
CA PHE A 20 3.69 -7.62 0.22
C PHE A 20 2.71 -6.54 0.67
N THR A 21 2.80 -6.14 1.94
CA THR A 21 1.94 -5.10 2.52
C THR A 21 2.20 -3.74 1.90
N SER A 22 3.47 -3.40 1.67
CA SER A 22 3.84 -2.15 1.02
C SER A 22 3.31 -2.07 -0.41
N VAL A 23 3.43 -3.15 -1.20
CA VAL A 23 2.96 -3.18 -2.60
C VAL A 23 1.44 -3.07 -2.65
N LEU A 24 0.73 -3.83 -1.82
CA LEU A 24 -0.73 -3.78 -1.74
C LEU A 24 -1.23 -2.39 -1.35
N LEU A 25 -0.60 -1.76 -0.36
CA LEU A 25 -0.91 -0.38 0.03
C LEU A 25 -0.61 0.63 -1.09
N THR A 26 0.50 0.47 -1.82
CA THR A 26 0.81 1.38 -2.94
C THR A 26 -0.22 1.28 -4.06
N GLU A 27 -0.73 0.08 -4.37
CA GLU A 27 -1.77 -0.11 -5.37
C GLU A 27 -3.09 0.51 -4.93
N LEU A 28 -3.53 0.26 -3.69
CA LEU A 28 -4.74 0.89 -3.15
C LEU A 28 -4.64 2.42 -3.15
N LEU A 29 -3.49 2.96 -2.77
CA LEU A 29 -3.25 4.40 -2.76
C LEU A 29 -3.18 4.98 -4.18
N MET A 30 -2.60 4.27 -5.15
CA MET A 30 -2.65 4.68 -6.57
C MET A 30 -4.09 4.74 -7.09
N VAL A 31 -4.91 3.74 -6.75
CA VAL A 31 -6.35 3.74 -7.06
C VAL A 31 -7.01 4.95 -6.41
N ALA A 32 -6.82 5.17 -5.11
CA ALA A 32 -7.36 6.30 -4.35
C ALA A 32 -7.03 7.66 -4.99
N LEU A 33 -5.76 7.86 -5.40
CA LEU A 33 -5.30 9.09 -6.04
C LEU A 33 -5.85 9.29 -7.46
N THR A 34 -6.27 8.23 -8.14
CA THR A 34 -6.79 8.32 -9.51
C THR A 34 -8.28 8.70 -9.53
N ILE A 35 -8.98 8.53 -8.41
CA ILE A 35 -10.39 8.88 -8.26
C ILE A 35 -10.58 10.40 -8.36
N HIS A 36 -11.34 10.85 -9.36
CA HIS A 36 -11.70 12.27 -9.52
C HIS A 36 -13.12 12.57 -9.00
N THR A 37 -14.00 11.58 -8.97
CA THR A 37 -15.38 11.70 -8.48
C THR A 37 -15.63 10.67 -7.39
N TRP A 38 -15.96 11.14 -6.19
CA TRP A 38 -16.21 10.26 -5.04
C TRP A 38 -17.57 9.58 -5.18
N HIS A 39 -17.57 8.31 -5.57
CA HIS A 39 -18.75 7.45 -5.48
C HIS A 39 -18.65 6.55 -4.24
N PHE A 40 -19.75 6.41 -3.49
CA PHE A 40 -19.82 5.55 -2.31
C PHE A 40 -19.36 4.10 -2.57
N VAL A 41 -19.71 3.54 -3.74
CA VAL A 41 -19.33 2.18 -4.15
C VAL A 41 -17.81 2.04 -4.27
N MET A 42 -17.12 3.10 -4.67
CA MET A 42 -15.67 3.11 -4.89
C MET A 42 -14.91 3.10 -3.57
N VAL A 43 -15.35 3.91 -2.61
CA VAL A 43 -14.82 3.89 -1.23
C VAL A 43 -15.06 2.51 -0.59
N LEU A 44 -16.25 1.94 -0.82
CA LEU A 44 -16.57 0.61 -0.32
C LEU A 44 -15.66 -0.47 -0.92
N ALA A 45 -15.34 -0.39 -2.21
CA ALA A 45 -14.43 -1.33 -2.87
C ALA A 45 -12.99 -1.22 -2.35
N GLU A 46 -12.51 0.00 -2.11
CA GLU A 46 -11.19 0.25 -1.52
C GLU A 46 -11.10 -0.31 -0.10
N LEU A 47 -12.12 -0.03 0.73
CA LEU A 47 -12.21 -0.59 2.09
C LEU A 47 -12.37 -2.10 2.09
N ALA A 48 -13.20 -2.66 1.20
CA ALA A 48 -13.37 -4.10 1.08
C ALA A 48 -12.05 -4.80 0.76
N SER A 49 -11.21 -4.19 -0.07
CA SER A 49 -9.89 -4.72 -0.40
C SER A 49 -8.96 -4.73 0.82
N LEU A 50 -8.98 -3.66 1.63
CA LEU A 50 -8.28 -3.59 2.91
C LEU A 50 -8.76 -4.66 3.90
N VAL A 51 -10.08 -4.85 4.00
CA VAL A 51 -10.70 -5.85 4.89
C VAL A 51 -10.32 -7.26 4.46
N ILE A 52 -10.37 -7.57 3.17
CA ILE A 52 -9.95 -8.88 2.63
C ILE A 52 -8.47 -9.14 2.96
N TYR A 53 -7.61 -8.13 2.88
CA TYR A 53 -6.21 -8.26 3.28
C TYR A 53 -6.06 -8.58 4.78
N ILE A 54 -6.79 -7.88 5.66
CA ILE A 54 -6.77 -8.17 7.11
C ILE A 54 -7.27 -9.59 7.40
N ILE A 55 -8.32 -10.03 6.70
CA ILE A 55 -8.84 -11.41 6.81
C ILE A 55 -7.78 -12.41 6.33
N ALA A 56 -7.12 -12.15 5.21
CA ALA A 56 -6.07 -13.01 4.68
C ALA A 56 -4.92 -13.17 5.68
N LEU A 57 -4.47 -12.09 6.32
CA LEU A 57 -3.46 -12.14 7.38
C LEU A 57 -3.93 -12.96 8.59
N ALA A 58 -5.20 -12.82 8.99
CA ALA A 58 -5.76 -13.55 10.12
C ALA A 58 -5.91 -15.05 9.83
N VAL A 59 -6.19 -15.44 8.59
CA VAL A 59 -6.27 -16.84 8.15
C VAL A 59 -4.87 -17.45 8.02
N PHE A 60 -3.90 -16.71 7.48
CA PHE A 60 -2.52 -17.16 7.26
C PHE A 60 -1.58 -16.88 8.45
N LYS A 61 -2.10 -16.95 9.68
CA LYS A 61 -1.32 -16.81 10.94
C LYS A 61 -0.12 -17.76 11.04
N SER A 62 -0.16 -18.92 10.38
CA SER A 62 0.95 -19.89 10.38
C SER A 62 2.16 -19.41 9.58
N PHE A 63 2.00 -18.42 8.71
CA PHE A 63 3.05 -17.88 7.85
C PHE A 63 3.37 -16.42 8.15
N PHE A 64 2.50 -15.70 8.86
CA PHE A 64 2.70 -14.30 9.23
C PHE A 64 2.64 -14.15 10.75
N ASP A 65 3.73 -13.67 11.33
CA ASP A 65 3.75 -13.38 12.75
C ASP A 65 2.92 -12.11 13.04
N GLN A 66 1.76 -12.31 13.66
CA GLN A 66 0.81 -11.24 13.94
C GLN A 66 1.33 -10.24 14.99
N ALA A 67 2.27 -10.66 15.84
CA ALA A 67 2.95 -9.76 16.77
C ALA A 67 3.90 -8.80 16.03
N PHE A 68 4.54 -9.28 14.96
CA PHE A 68 5.41 -8.45 14.13
C PHE A 68 4.64 -7.43 13.28
N LEU A 69 3.48 -7.82 12.74
CA LEU A 69 2.62 -6.93 11.93
C LEU A 69 2.08 -5.71 12.71
N LEU A 70 1.81 -5.87 14.01
CA LEU A 70 1.36 -4.79 14.89
C LEU A 70 2.50 -3.93 15.46
N THR A 71 3.75 -4.30 15.19
CA THR A 71 4.90 -3.55 15.70
C THR A 71 5.02 -2.21 14.97
N LEU A 72 5.25 -1.14 15.73
CA LEU A 72 5.45 0.23 15.22
C LEU A 72 6.53 0.31 14.12
N ASN A 73 7.58 -0.52 14.21
CA ASN A 73 8.62 -0.65 13.18
C ASN A 73 8.08 -1.14 11.83
N PHE A 74 7.11 -2.05 11.84
CA PHE A 74 6.49 -2.55 10.62
C PHE A 74 5.67 -1.44 9.95
N VAL A 75 4.79 -0.79 10.72
CA VAL A 75 3.93 0.30 10.24
C VAL A 75 4.74 1.46 9.68
N TRP A 76 5.79 1.89 10.39
CA TRP A 76 6.65 2.99 9.92
C TRP A 76 7.42 2.63 8.65
N LYS A 77 7.96 1.41 8.53
CA LYS A 77 8.65 0.96 7.31
C LYS A 77 7.69 0.92 6.12
N VAL A 78 6.52 0.32 6.29
CA VAL A 78 5.49 0.26 5.24
C VAL A 78 5.08 1.67 4.83
N PHE A 79 4.77 2.54 5.79
CA PHE A 79 4.36 3.92 5.51
C PHE A 79 5.48 4.73 4.82
N ALA A 80 6.73 4.53 5.22
CA ALA A 80 7.87 5.17 4.58
C ALA A 80 8.04 4.69 3.12
N ILE A 81 7.95 3.39 2.86
CA ILE A 81 8.07 2.84 1.49
C ILE A 81 6.90 3.30 0.63
N THR A 82 5.68 3.20 1.13
CA THR A 82 4.47 3.70 0.44
C THR A 82 4.59 5.20 0.18
N GLY A 83 4.99 6.00 1.18
CA GLY A 83 5.19 7.44 1.04
C GLY A 83 6.23 7.79 -0.03
N VAL A 84 7.41 7.17 0.03
CA VAL A 84 8.48 7.38 -0.96
C VAL A 84 8.02 7.02 -2.37
N SER A 85 7.27 5.92 -2.54
CA SER A 85 6.76 5.48 -3.83
C SER A 85 5.66 6.40 -4.39
N CYS A 86 4.86 7.02 -3.52
CA CYS A 86 3.74 7.87 -3.94
C CYS A 86 4.13 9.33 -4.22
N ILE A 87 5.22 9.84 -3.62
CA ILE A 87 5.76 11.18 -3.89
C ILE A 87 5.92 11.46 -5.40
N PRO A 88 6.56 10.62 -6.23
CA PRO A 88 6.72 10.90 -7.65
C PRO A 88 5.36 10.96 -8.39
N LEU A 89 4.38 10.15 -8.02
CA LEU A 89 3.05 10.17 -8.63
C LEU A 89 2.27 11.44 -8.30
N VAL A 90 2.33 11.89 -7.04
CA VAL A 90 1.68 13.15 -6.61
C VAL A 90 2.35 14.34 -7.29
N VAL A 91 3.69 14.38 -7.32
CA VAL A 91 4.47 15.45 -7.97
C VAL A 91 4.20 15.49 -9.48
N LEU A 92 4.20 14.34 -10.16
CA LEU A 92 3.87 14.26 -11.58
C LEU A 92 2.42 14.69 -11.88
N LYS A 93 1.46 14.35 -11.02
CA LYS A 93 0.06 14.79 -11.17
C LYS A 93 -0.06 16.31 -11.00
N CYS A 94 0.58 16.88 -9.98
CA CYS A 94 0.64 18.33 -9.76
C CYS A 94 1.32 19.06 -10.93
N ILE A 95 2.45 18.56 -11.44
CA ILE A 95 3.16 19.14 -12.57
C ILE A 95 2.31 19.07 -13.85
N ARG A 96 1.64 17.94 -14.12
CA ARG A 96 0.74 17.82 -15.28
C ARG A 96 -0.45 18.77 -15.21
N MET A 97 -1.06 18.94 -14.03
CA MET A 97 -2.13 19.94 -13.84
C MET A 97 -1.62 21.37 -14.08
N LYS A 98 -0.38 21.68 -13.68
CA LYS A 98 0.20 23.02 -13.84
C LYS A 98 0.67 23.33 -15.28
N LEU A 99 1.19 22.34 -16.00
CA LEU A 99 1.71 22.51 -17.37
C LEU A 99 0.65 22.34 -18.46
N ARG A 100 -0.45 21.60 -18.20
CA ARG A 100 -1.57 21.44 -19.12
C ARG A 100 -2.88 21.74 -18.38
N PRO A 101 -3.21 23.03 -18.15
CA PRO A 101 -4.55 23.36 -17.67
C PRO A 101 -5.56 22.77 -18.66
N PRO A 102 -6.52 21.96 -18.19
CA PRO A 102 -7.51 21.34 -19.06
C PRO A 102 -8.31 22.43 -19.80
N ILE A 103 -8.67 22.16 -21.06
CA ILE A 103 -9.32 23.11 -21.98
C ILE A 103 -10.60 23.73 -21.38
N TYR A 104 -11.23 23.09 -20.39
CA TYR A 104 -12.34 23.63 -19.60
C TYR A 104 -12.01 24.95 -18.88
N SER A 105 -10.75 25.20 -18.49
CA SER A 105 -10.32 26.50 -17.94
C SER A 105 -10.13 27.59 -19.00
N LYS A 106 -10.17 27.25 -20.29
CA LYS A 106 -10.06 28.21 -21.41
C LYS A 106 -11.43 28.68 -21.93
N LEU A 107 -12.53 28.19 -21.36
CA LEU A 107 -13.91 28.49 -21.74
C LEU A 107 -14.62 29.44 -20.75
N ARG A 108 -13.86 30.23 -19.98
CA ARG A 108 -14.38 31.41 -19.28
C ARG A 108 -13.55 32.63 -19.62
#